data_AF-A0A6P0IYP8-F1
#
_entry.id   AF-A0A6P0IYP8-F1
#
_cell.length_a   1.000
_cell.length_b   1.000
_cell.length_c   1.000
_cell.angle_alpha   90.00
_cell.angle_beta   90.00
_cell.angle_gamma   90.00
#
_symmetry.space_group_name_H-M   'P 1'
#
loop_
_entity.id
_entity.type
_entity.pdbx_description
1 polymer ?
#
loop_
_entity_poly.entity_id
_entity_poly.type
_entity_poly.pdbx_seq_one_letter_code
_entity_poly.pdbx_strand_id
1 'polypeptide(L)'
;GQLIFDTEHDHYQLLDIGWDGLKRVYNCFIHLDIKDGRIWIQRNMTEADLAQDLVEMGIPKDDIILGLHPSYKRPYTGYGVA
;
A
#
# COMPACT_ATOMS: atom_id res chain seq x y z
N GLY A 1 -1.50 -8.59 14.45
CA GLY A 1 -0.80 -7.71 13.49
C GLY A 1 0.64 -7.47 13.89
N GLN A 2 1.55 -7.45 12.92
CA GLN A 2 2.96 -7.09 12.99
C GLN A 2 3.22 -5.96 11.99
N LEU A 3 4.08 -5.01 12.36
CA LEU A 3 4.60 -3.98 11.46
C LEU A 3 5.97 -4.44 10.97
N ILE A 4 6.14 -4.46 9.65
CA ILE A 4 7.42 -4.80 9.01
C ILE A 4 7.85 -3.57 8.22
N PHE A 5 8.92 -2.93 8.69
CA PHE A 5 9.51 -1.76 8.05
C PHE A 5 10.92 -2.10 7.61
N ASP A 6 11.13 -2.08 6.31
CA ASP A 6 12.44 -2.11 5.68
C ASP A 6 12.72 -0.71 5.14
N THR A 7 13.38 0.10 5.95
CA THR A 7 13.71 1.50 5.61
C THR A 7 14.92 1.61 4.68
N GLU A 8 15.68 0.54 4.49
CA GLU A 8 16.80 0.51 3.54
C GLU A 8 16.30 0.29 2.11
N HIS A 9 15.26 -0.55 1.95
CA HIS A 9 14.67 -0.89 0.66
C HIS A 9 13.31 -0.24 0.42
N ASP A 10 12.86 0.61 1.34
CA ASP A 10 11.59 1.34 1.27
C ASP A 10 10.35 0.44 1.13
N HIS A 11 10.27 -0.62 1.94
CA HIS A 11 9.12 -1.51 2.03
C HIS A 11 8.44 -1.45 3.40
N TYR A 12 7.12 -1.23 3.40
CA TYR A 12 6.35 -1.01 4.62
C TYR A 12 5.09 -1.86 4.60
N GLN A 13 4.95 -2.79 5.55
CA GLN A 13 3.85 -3.75 5.58
C GLN A 13 3.19 -3.83 6.96
N LEU A 14 1.87 -3.97 6.95
CA LEU A 14 1.06 -4.43 8.09
C LEU A 14 0.62 -5.86 7.82
N LEU A 15 1.23 -6.81 8.52
CA LEU A 15 0.98 -8.25 8.38
C LEU A 15 0.14 -8.76 9.54
N ASP A 16 -0.80 -9.64 9.29
CA ASP A 16 -1.40 -10.48 10.32
C ASP A 16 -0.92 -11.92 10.19
N ILE A 17 -0.33 -12.40 11.26
CA ILE A 17 0.36 -13.68 11.30
C ILE A 17 0.12 -14.33 12.65
N GLY A 18 -0.49 -15.52 12.62
CA GLY A 18 -0.91 -16.18 13.85
C GLY A 18 -1.80 -17.38 13.58
N TRP A 19 -2.64 -17.69 14.56
CA TRP A 19 -3.62 -18.76 14.48
C TRP A 19 -4.95 -18.24 15.02
N ASP A 20 -6.03 -18.64 14.36
CA ASP A 20 -7.40 -18.51 14.84
C ASP A 20 -7.94 -19.93 15.07
N GLY A 21 -7.81 -20.41 16.30
CA GLY A 21 -7.99 -21.84 16.63
C GLY A 21 -7.06 -22.73 15.80
N LEU A 22 -7.65 -23.60 14.98
CA LEU A 22 -6.92 -24.52 14.09
C LEU A 22 -6.61 -23.91 12.71
N LYS A 23 -7.00 -22.66 12.45
CA LYS A 23 -6.81 -21.98 11.17
C LYS A 23 -5.54 -21.12 11.21
N ARG A 24 -4.62 -21.35 10.27
CA ARG A 24 -3.47 -20.47 10.07
C ARG A 24 -3.92 -19.10 9.58
N VAL A 25 -3.46 -18.05 10.23
CA VAL A 25 -3.61 -16.66 9.77
C VAL A 25 -2.27 -16.21 9.20
N TYR A 26 -2.28 -15.79 7.94
CA TYR A 26 -1.14 -15.20 7.24
C TYR A 26 -1.68 -14.28 6.13
N ASN A 27 -1.81 -12.99 6.42
CA ASN A 27 -2.40 -12.03 5.50
C ASN A 27 -1.74 -10.65 5.63
N CYS A 28 -1.27 -10.08 4.52
CA CYS A 28 -0.80 -8.70 4.48
C CYS A 28 -2.02 -7.78 4.27
N PHE A 29 -2.33 -6.92 5.25
CA PHE A 29 -3.46 -6.00 5.16
C PHE A 29 -3.11 -4.75 4.34
N ILE A 30 -1.93 -4.18 4.59
CA ILE A 30 -1.44 -2.99 3.91
C ILE A 30 0.00 -3.25 3.50
N HIS A 31 0.34 -2.89 2.25
CA HIS A 31 1.71 -2.90 1.74
C HIS A 31 1.92 -1.63 0.93
N LEU A 32 2.85 -0.79 1.41
CA LEU A 32 3.33 0.40 0.73
C LEU A 32 4.81 0.23 0.35
N ASP A 33 5.20 0.72 -0.81
CA ASP A 33 6.61 0.95 -1.15
C ASP A 33 6.86 2.44 -1.39
N ILE A 34 8.11 2.89 -1.26
CA ILE A 34 8.58 4.14 -1.87
C ILE A 34 9.50 3.77 -3.03
N LYS A 35 9.19 4.24 -4.25
CA LYS A 35 10.00 4.01 -5.46
C LYS A 35 10.10 5.30 -6.24
N ASP A 36 11.31 5.70 -6.59
CA ASP A 36 11.59 6.95 -7.32
C ASP A 36 10.92 8.18 -6.66
N GLY A 37 10.89 8.21 -5.33
CA GLY A 37 10.27 9.27 -4.54
C GLY A 37 8.73 9.23 -4.48
N ARG A 38 8.09 8.21 -5.06
CA ARG A 38 6.64 8.05 -5.09
C ARG A 38 6.17 6.93 -4.17
N ILE A 39 4.98 7.08 -3.61
CA ILE A 39 4.37 6.09 -2.71
C ILE A 39 3.53 5.12 -3.53
N TRP A 40 3.86 3.84 -3.49
CA TRP A 40 3.13 2.78 -4.18
C TRP A 40 2.24 2.01 -3.20
N ILE A 41 0.93 2.07 -3.38
CA ILE A 41 -0.02 1.25 -2.62
C ILE A 41 -0.12 -0.12 -3.31
N GLN A 42 0.64 -1.10 -2.83
CA GLN A 42 0.68 -2.46 -3.38
C GLN A 42 -0.48 -3.32 -2.90
N ARG A 43 -0.95 -3.07 -1.67
CA ARG A 43 -2.09 -3.77 -1.08
C ARG A 43 -2.82 -2.88 -0.08
N ASN A 44 -4.15 -2.94 -0.13
CA ASN A 44 -5.05 -2.39 0.88
C ASN A 44 -6.26 -3.32 1.02
N MET A 45 -6.35 -4.02 2.15
CA MET A 45 -7.46 -4.93 2.50
C MET A 45 -8.35 -4.32 3.59
N THR A 46 -8.36 -3.00 3.70
CA THR A 46 -9.18 -2.24 4.64
C THR A 46 -10.21 -1.41 3.89
N GLU A 47 -11.18 -0.84 4.60
CA GLU A 47 -12.13 0.12 4.04
C GLU A 47 -11.56 1.55 3.93
N ALA A 48 -10.30 1.76 4.35
CA ALA A 48 -9.66 3.08 4.31
C ALA A 48 -9.28 3.46 2.87
N ASP A 49 -9.46 4.72 2.49
CA ASP A 49 -8.92 5.27 1.24
C ASP A 49 -7.51 5.81 1.49
N LEU A 50 -6.54 4.91 1.54
CA LEU A 50 -5.14 5.26 1.80
C LEU A 50 -4.58 6.29 0.81
N ALA A 51 -5.09 6.32 -0.42
CA ALA A 51 -4.62 7.29 -1.41
C ALA A 51 -5.14 8.70 -1.06
N GLN A 52 -6.40 8.81 -0.65
CA GLN A 52 -6.97 10.06 -0.19
C GLN A 52 -6.34 10.52 1.14
N ASP A 53 -6.08 9.62 2.08
CA ASP A 53 -5.38 9.93 3.33
C ASP A 53 -3.99 10.56 3.06
N LEU A 54 -3.23 10.00 2.10
CA LEU A 54 -1.94 10.55 1.69
C LEU A 54 -2.06 11.94 1.06
N VAL A 55 -3.12 12.20 0.29
CA VAL A 55 -3.40 13.54 -0.25
C VAL A 55 -3.68 14.53 0.86
N GLU A 56 -4.46 14.14 1.87
CA GLU A 56 -4.76 14.98 3.04
C GLU A 56 -3.51 15.28 3.88
N MET A 57 -2.53 14.38 3.86
CA MET A 57 -1.19 14.59 4.43
C MET A 57 -0.28 15.50 3.57
N GLY A 58 -0.76 15.95 2.41
CA GLY A 58 -0.06 16.89 1.53
C GLY A 58 0.75 16.25 0.40
N ILE A 59 0.61 14.94 0.17
CA ILE A 59 1.27 14.27 -0.95
C ILE A 59 0.51 14.57 -2.26
N PRO A 60 1.18 15.07 -3.33
CA PRO A 60 0.54 15.25 -4.62
C PRO A 60 -0.03 13.94 -5.18
N LYS A 61 -1.20 13.99 -5.82
CA LYS A 61 -1.82 12.80 -6.43
C LYS A 61 -0.91 12.08 -7.43
N ASP A 62 -0.08 12.83 -8.14
CA ASP A 62 0.86 12.29 -9.13
C ASP A 62 2.03 11.51 -8.50
N ASP A 63 2.30 11.71 -7.20
CA ASP A 63 3.32 10.99 -6.44
C ASP A 63 2.76 9.77 -5.68
N ILE A 64 1.47 9.47 -5.86
CA ILE A 64 0.80 8.30 -5.30
C ILE A 64 0.49 7.34 -6.45
N ILE A 65 0.98 6.11 -6.38
CA ILE A 65 0.77 5.08 -7.41
C ILE A 65 -0.10 3.98 -6.83
N LEU A 66 -1.24 3.70 -7.48
CA LEU A 66 -2.09 2.56 -7.14
C LEU A 66 -1.50 1.26 -7.71
N GLY A 67 -0.43 0.76 -7.07
CA GLY A 67 0.29 -0.46 -7.44
C GLY A 67 -0.59 -1.71 -7.51
N LEU A 68 -1.62 -1.77 -6.65
CA LEU A 68 -2.67 -2.80 -6.63
C LEU A 68 -3.51 -2.87 -7.92
N HIS A 69 -3.47 -1.83 -8.76
CA HIS A 69 -4.06 -1.85 -10.09
C HIS A 69 -3.02 -2.19 -11.17
N PRO A 70 -3.41 -2.99 -12.18
CA PRO A 70 -2.53 -3.24 -13.32
C PRO A 70 -2.23 -1.94 -14.05
N SER A 71 -1.03 -1.84 -14.64
CA SER A 71 -0.49 -0.60 -15.23
C SER A 71 -1.45 0.09 -16.20
N TYR A 72 -2.13 -0.66 -17.05
CA TYR A 72 -3.07 -0.11 -18.05
C TYR A 72 -4.32 0.55 -17.44
N LYS A 73 -4.65 0.30 -16.16
CA LYS A 73 -5.78 0.95 -15.49
C LYS A 73 -5.40 2.27 -14.81
N ARG A 74 -4.13 2.46 -14.43
CA ARG A 74 -3.67 3.61 -13.64
C ARG A 74 -3.91 4.97 -14.32
N PRO A 75 -3.80 5.12 -15.65
CA PRO A 75 -4.15 6.40 -16.31
C PRO A 75 -5.59 6.86 -16.07
N TYR A 76 -6.49 5.98 -15.64
CA TYR A 76 -7.91 6.28 -15.39
C TYR A 76 -8.26 6.46 -13.92
N THR A 77 -7.28 6.42 -13.00
CA THR A 77 -7.54 6.48 -11.55
C THR A 77 -7.45 7.89 -10.98
N GLY A 78 -6.89 8.86 -11.73
CA GLY A 78 -6.65 10.22 -11.24
C GLY A 78 -5.48 10.33 -10.25
N TYR A 79 -4.59 9.33 -10.26
CA TYR A 79 -3.34 9.27 -9.49
C TYR A 79 -2.17 8.99 -10.47
N GLY A 80 -0.94 8.96 -9.97
CA GLY A 80 0.23 8.67 -10.79
C GLY A 80 0.21 7.27 -11.44
N VAL A 81 0.97 7.12 -12.53
CA VAL A 81 0.95 5.91 -13.38
C VAL A 81 2.15 4.97 -13.19
N ALA A 82 3.28 5.54 -12.80
CA ALA A 82 4.56 4.89 -12.47
C ALA A 82 5.38 5.88 -11.64
#